data_AF-A0A812RYE8-F1
#
_entry.id   AF-A0A812RYE8-F1
#
_cell.length_a   1.000
_cell.length_b   1.000
_cell.length_c   1.000
_cell.angle_alpha   90.00
_cell.angle_beta   90.00
_cell.angle_gamma   90.00
#
_symmetry.space_group_name_H-M   'P 1'
#
loop_
_entity.id
_entity.type
_entity.pdbx_description
1 polymer ?
#
loop_
_entity_poly.entity_id
_entity_poly.type
_entity_poly.pdbx_seq_one_letter_code
_entity_poly.pdbx_strand_id
1 'polypeptide(L)'
;MLFIHIPYNFGYTVGVAALFGHKVTSTWSVPEAWRRSEELFGDKGAQVEGSSAVWFHARPSPDVVKQAMAENPEAKLWGGVAPELQQLSEVTGCPMYFTPPKYWPGDLAKSYISGKKVFGILRNPYERLIAMFRGGYSQYGGFPAHFHKFCDVNGALKWLMHGLMNGTVGKYASQCTFIPQAEYFEGPYGIQIAVDNLYFPESLNRMLTYNGLQSALVEQNVILQITGCNNVWAADLDADTKDLVHQYFKADFDMLCQRFGYCDYRANTCLPQVPGMCPDKAFAWNEVLKQYVPRS
;
A
#
# COMPACT_ATOMS: atom_id res chain seq x y z
N MET A 1 15.49 -11.55 4.81
CA MET A 1 14.45 -11.31 3.79
C MET A 1 14.36 -9.83 3.48
N LEU A 2 13.65 -9.45 2.42
CA LEU A 2 13.48 -8.08 1.96
C LEU A 2 12.02 -7.82 1.55
N PHE A 3 11.49 -6.67 1.93
CA PHE A 3 10.18 -6.19 1.49
C PHE A 3 10.30 -5.34 0.22
N ILE A 4 9.51 -5.65 -0.80
CA ILE A 4 9.29 -4.79 -1.97
C ILE A 4 7.98 -4.04 -1.78
N HIS A 5 8.06 -2.71 -1.81
CA HIS A 5 6.92 -1.83 -1.59
C HIS A 5 6.10 -1.72 -2.87
N ILE A 6 4.88 -2.26 -2.82
CA ILE A 6 3.87 -1.99 -3.85
C ILE A 6 3.06 -0.75 -3.42
N PRO A 7 2.97 0.30 -4.25
CA PRO A 7 2.26 1.53 -3.90
C PRO A 7 0.83 1.25 -3.42
N TYR A 8 0.42 1.99 -2.39
CA TYR A 8 -0.85 1.81 -1.69
C TYR A 8 -1.03 0.49 -0.91
N ASN A 9 -0.09 -0.46 -0.84
CA ASN A 9 -0.27 -1.73 -0.09
C ASN A 9 0.37 -1.70 1.31
N PHE A 10 -0.01 -0.72 2.14
CA PHE A 10 0.52 -0.53 3.51
C PHE A 10 2.06 -0.49 3.63
N GLY A 11 2.79 -0.29 2.53
CA GLY A 11 4.24 -0.43 2.54
C GLY A 11 4.95 0.58 3.43
N TYR A 12 4.36 1.78 3.62
CA TYR A 12 4.83 2.72 4.63
C TYR A 12 4.66 2.19 6.05
N THR A 13 3.53 1.55 6.38
CA THR A 13 3.32 0.89 7.69
C THR A 13 4.40 -0.16 7.92
N VAL A 14 4.65 -1.02 6.93
CA VAL A 14 5.67 -2.07 7.02
C VAL A 14 7.08 -1.47 7.18
N GLY A 15 7.40 -0.43 6.40
CA GLY A 15 8.69 0.25 6.49
C GLY A 15 8.93 0.91 7.85
N VAL A 16 7.91 1.59 8.40
CA VAL A 16 7.96 2.23 9.72
C VAL A 16 8.12 1.17 10.81
N ALA A 17 7.29 0.12 10.82
CA ALA A 17 7.39 -0.95 11.81
C ALA A 17 8.75 -1.67 11.75
N ALA A 18 9.28 -1.91 10.55
CA ALA A 18 10.57 -2.57 10.38
C ALA A 18 11.77 -1.68 10.74
N LEU A 19 11.67 -0.37 10.58
CA LEU A 19 12.70 0.60 10.98
C LEU A 19 12.72 0.76 12.51
N PHE A 20 11.60 1.17 13.11
CA PHE A 20 11.54 1.50 14.54
C PHE A 20 11.42 0.29 15.45
N GLY A 21 10.91 -0.82 14.91
CA GLY A 21 10.79 -2.09 15.61
C GLY A 21 9.47 -2.22 16.38
N HIS A 22 8.93 -3.44 16.40
CA HIS A 22 7.66 -3.79 17.05
C HIS A 22 7.60 -3.36 18.52
N LYS A 23 8.68 -3.54 19.29
CA LYS A 23 8.72 -3.17 20.72
C LYS A 23 8.50 -1.68 20.98
N VAL A 24 8.95 -0.84 20.06
CA VAL A 24 8.77 0.62 20.14
C VAL A 24 7.38 0.96 19.62
N THR A 25 7.09 0.50 18.40
CA THR A 25 5.86 0.84 17.69
C THR A 25 4.59 0.33 18.38
N SER A 26 4.64 -0.78 19.11
CA SER A 26 3.51 -1.31 19.89
C SER A 26 2.98 -0.35 20.95
N THR A 27 3.81 0.62 21.39
CA THR A 27 3.42 1.64 22.37
C THR A 27 2.77 2.87 21.76
N TRP A 28 2.75 2.97 20.43
CA TRP A 28 2.23 4.13 19.73
C TRP A 28 0.70 4.09 19.61
N SER A 29 0.12 5.25 19.33
CA SER A 29 -1.25 5.36 18.82
C SER A 29 -1.21 5.59 17.30
N VAL A 30 -2.36 5.48 16.62
CA VAL A 30 -2.43 5.78 15.18
C VAL A 30 -1.97 7.22 14.88
N PRO A 31 -2.39 8.27 15.64
CA PRO A 31 -1.85 9.62 15.47
C PRO A 31 -0.33 9.71 15.66
N GLU A 32 0.22 9.00 16.65
CA GLU A 32 1.67 8.96 16.86
C GLU A 32 2.40 8.28 15.70
N ALA A 33 1.87 7.16 15.19
CA ALA A 33 2.44 6.48 14.03
C ALA A 33 2.47 7.40 12.79
N TRP A 34 1.39 8.17 12.57
CA TRP A 34 1.35 9.20 11.52
C TRP A 34 2.41 10.27 11.74
N ARG A 35 2.46 10.87 12.93
CA ARG A 35 3.45 11.90 13.29
C ARG A 35 4.89 11.43 13.09
N ARG A 36 5.21 10.19 13.50
CA ARG A 36 6.53 9.58 13.30
C ARG A 36 6.85 9.30 11.84
N SER A 37 5.85 8.89 11.06
CA SER A 37 5.99 8.76 9.62
C SER A 37 6.25 10.11 8.96
N GLU A 38 5.57 11.18 9.39
CA GLU A 38 5.78 12.55 8.91
C GLU A 38 7.16 13.09 9.29
N GLU A 39 7.65 12.83 10.50
CA GLU A 39 9.03 13.15 10.89
C GLU A 39 10.05 12.41 10.01
N LEU A 40 9.79 11.14 9.73
CA LEU A 40 10.68 10.30 8.94
C LEU A 40 10.74 10.79 7.49
N PHE A 41 9.61 11.00 6.83
CA PHE A 41 9.61 11.39 5.42
C PHE A 41 9.70 12.93 5.24
N GLY A 42 9.48 13.72 6.29
CA GLY A 42 9.65 15.17 6.35
C GLY A 42 8.40 15.96 5.94
N ASP A 43 8.10 17.05 6.68
CA ASP A 43 6.85 17.86 6.67
C ASP A 43 6.70 18.89 5.51
N LYS A 44 7.68 19.01 4.60
CA LYS A 44 7.68 20.09 3.58
C LYS A 44 6.95 19.74 2.29
N GLY A 45 5.73 19.21 2.41
CA GLY A 45 4.77 19.37 1.34
C GLY A 45 4.32 20.82 1.31
N ALA A 46 4.64 21.54 0.23
CA ALA A 46 4.02 22.82 -0.02
C ALA A 46 2.51 22.64 0.12
N GLN A 47 1.92 23.26 1.14
CA GLN A 47 0.48 23.43 1.24
C GLN A 47 0.08 24.31 0.05
N VAL A 48 -0.34 23.66 -1.04
CA VAL A 48 -1.31 24.29 -1.92
C VAL A 48 -2.61 24.25 -1.14
N GLU A 49 -3.25 25.40 -0.92
CA GLU A 49 -4.57 25.48 -0.27
C GLU A 49 -5.47 24.35 -0.81
N GLY A 50 -5.89 23.45 0.08
CA GLY A 50 -6.78 22.34 -0.27
C GLY A 50 -6.12 20.98 -0.59
N SER A 51 -4.80 20.80 -0.45
CA SER A 51 -4.18 19.46 -0.51
C SER A 51 -3.16 19.22 0.61
N SER A 52 -3.44 18.24 1.48
CA SER A 52 -2.40 17.56 2.26
C SER A 52 -1.72 16.49 1.39
N ALA A 53 -0.41 16.29 1.58
CA ALA A 53 0.44 15.24 0.99
C ALA A 53 1.18 15.54 -0.34
N VAL A 54 2.39 16.08 -0.19
CA VAL A 54 3.53 15.90 -1.12
C VAL A 54 4.53 14.88 -0.52
N TRP A 55 4.08 13.98 0.36
CA TRP A 55 4.95 13.06 1.14
C TRP A 55 5.67 12.01 0.30
N PHE A 56 5.10 11.65 -0.86
CA PHE A 56 5.48 10.45 -1.58
C PHE A 56 6.77 10.60 -2.43
N HIS A 57 7.41 11.78 -2.40
CA HIS A 57 8.76 12.00 -2.94
C HIS A 57 9.81 12.31 -1.86
N ALA A 58 9.40 12.31 -0.59
CA ALA A 58 10.22 12.87 0.45
C ALA A 58 11.21 11.80 0.95
N ARG A 59 12.51 12.14 0.84
CA ARG A 59 13.59 11.24 1.28
C ARG A 59 13.52 11.08 2.79
N PRO A 60 13.73 9.86 3.31
CA PRO A 60 13.75 9.67 4.75
C PRO A 60 14.84 10.54 5.39
N SER A 61 14.50 11.21 6.49
CA SER A 61 15.40 12.04 7.29
C SER A 61 16.55 11.18 7.80
N PRO A 62 17.81 11.46 7.41
CA PRO A 62 18.96 10.67 7.83
C PRO A 62 19.12 10.62 9.35
N ASP A 63 18.76 11.71 10.05
CA ASP A 63 18.85 11.79 11.50
C ASP A 63 17.82 10.89 12.18
N VAL A 64 16.58 10.88 11.67
CA VAL A 64 15.52 10.00 12.19
C VAL A 64 15.87 8.53 11.94
N VAL A 65 16.36 8.20 10.73
CA VAL A 65 16.82 6.84 10.42
C VAL A 65 17.96 6.41 11.35
N LYS A 66 18.97 7.27 11.54
CA LYS A 66 20.11 7.00 12.42
C LYS A 66 19.66 6.78 13.87
N GLN A 67 18.75 7.62 14.37
CA GLN A 67 18.20 7.48 15.70
C GLN A 67 17.43 6.16 15.84
N ALA A 68 16.54 5.85 14.90
CA ALA A 68 15.75 4.62 14.93
C ALA A 68 16.65 3.36 14.89
N MET A 69 17.74 3.38 14.11
CA MET A 69 18.71 2.28 14.08
C MET A 69 19.51 2.14 15.38
N ALA A 70 19.75 3.24 16.10
CA ALA A 70 20.38 3.20 17.42
C ALA A 70 19.44 2.61 18.48
N GLU A 71 18.15 2.90 18.39
CA GLU A 71 17.10 2.38 19.28
C GLU A 71 16.69 0.94 18.92
N ASN A 72 16.80 0.55 17.65
CA ASN A 72 16.49 -0.77 17.14
C ASN A 72 17.68 -1.35 16.34
N PRO A 73 18.60 -2.09 16.98
CA PRO A 73 19.73 -2.73 16.29
C PRO A 73 19.33 -3.75 15.22
N GLU A 74 18.08 -4.24 15.24
CA GLU A 74 17.53 -5.17 14.26
C GLU A 74 16.79 -4.48 13.10
N ALA A 75 16.80 -3.14 13.07
CA ALA A 75 16.12 -2.30 12.09
C ALA A 75 16.36 -2.77 10.66
N LYS A 76 15.30 -2.69 9.85
CA LYS A 76 15.35 -3.00 8.42
C LYS A 76 15.03 -1.76 7.61
N LEU A 77 15.91 -1.43 6.68
CA LEU A 77 15.72 -0.34 5.72
C LEU A 77 15.00 -0.90 4.49
N TRP A 78 13.67 -0.91 4.55
CA TRP A 78 12.80 -1.47 3.51
C TRP A 78 11.99 -0.39 2.80
N GLY A 79 11.68 -0.63 1.52
CA GLY A 79 10.81 0.25 0.74
C GLY A 79 11.29 1.70 0.72
N GLY A 80 10.39 2.63 1.06
CA GLY A 80 10.67 4.06 1.05
C GLY A 80 11.71 4.52 2.10
N VAL A 81 12.10 3.67 3.03
CA VAL A 81 13.14 3.98 4.03
C VAL A 81 14.55 3.67 3.51
N ALA A 82 14.67 2.80 2.50
CA ALA A 82 15.97 2.42 1.94
C ALA A 82 16.60 3.58 1.15
N PRO A 83 17.78 4.10 1.54
CA PRO A 83 18.43 5.22 0.86
C PRO A 83 18.73 4.96 -0.62
N GLU A 84 19.10 3.73 -0.97
CA GLU A 84 19.41 3.29 -2.34
C GLU A 84 18.19 3.29 -3.27
N LEU A 85 16.97 3.33 -2.73
CA LEU A 85 15.74 3.33 -3.52
C LEU A 85 15.13 4.73 -3.71
N GLN A 86 15.80 5.78 -3.23
CA GLN A 86 15.29 7.16 -3.31
C GLN A 86 15.48 7.82 -4.68
N GLN A 87 16.22 7.18 -5.59
CA GLN A 87 16.37 7.65 -6.96
C GLN A 87 15.11 7.38 -7.79
N LEU A 88 14.97 8.09 -8.92
CA LEU A 88 13.91 7.83 -9.89
C LEU A 88 14.36 6.75 -10.88
N SER A 89 13.42 5.93 -11.32
CA SER A 89 13.61 4.99 -12.43
C SER A 89 13.65 5.75 -13.75
N GLU A 90 14.68 5.54 -14.57
CA GLU A 90 14.75 6.09 -15.93
C GLU A 90 13.69 5.50 -16.87
N VAL A 91 13.14 4.32 -16.53
CA VAL A 91 12.13 3.63 -17.34
C VAL A 91 10.72 4.10 -17.02
N THR A 92 10.40 4.27 -15.74
CA THR A 92 9.03 4.58 -15.29
C THR A 92 8.85 6.02 -14.83
N GLY A 93 9.94 6.74 -14.51
CA GLY A 93 9.90 8.07 -13.89
C GLY A 93 9.50 8.07 -12.41
N CYS A 94 9.21 6.90 -11.83
CA CYS A 94 8.79 6.77 -10.44
C CYS A 94 9.96 6.57 -9.48
N PRO A 95 9.81 6.87 -8.19
CA PRO A 95 10.77 6.44 -7.17
C PRO A 95 11.05 4.94 -7.28
N MET A 96 12.30 4.52 -7.10
CA MET A 96 12.70 3.12 -7.25
C MET A 96 11.95 2.19 -6.29
N TYR A 97 11.65 2.65 -5.07
CA TYR A 97 10.83 1.88 -4.12
C TYR A 97 9.37 1.70 -4.54
N PHE A 98 8.87 2.46 -5.52
CA PHE A 98 7.55 2.25 -6.15
C PHE A 98 7.64 1.58 -7.52
N THR A 99 8.83 1.31 -8.01
CA THR A 99 9.04 0.73 -9.34
C THR A 99 9.08 -0.80 -9.23
N PRO A 100 8.40 -1.55 -10.12
CA PRO A 100 8.56 -3.00 -10.19
C PRO A 100 10.02 -3.44 -10.41
N PRO A 101 10.54 -4.47 -9.70
CA PRO A 101 11.94 -4.90 -9.80
C PRO A 101 12.44 -5.23 -11.21
N LYS A 102 11.56 -5.67 -12.12
CA LYS A 102 11.92 -5.92 -13.53
C LYS A 102 12.39 -4.68 -14.30
N TYR A 103 12.10 -3.48 -13.80
CA TYR A 103 12.55 -2.21 -14.37
C TYR A 103 13.73 -1.59 -13.61
N TRP A 104 14.30 -2.31 -12.63
CA TRP A 104 15.42 -1.80 -11.86
C TRP A 104 16.73 -1.91 -12.63
N PRO A 105 17.67 -0.96 -12.48
CA PRO A 105 19.04 -1.14 -12.90
C PRO A 105 19.61 -2.45 -12.34
N GLY A 106 20.30 -3.23 -13.19
CA GLY A 106 20.72 -4.58 -12.83
C GLY A 106 21.71 -4.62 -11.67
N ASP A 107 22.55 -3.60 -11.54
CA ASP A 107 23.49 -3.38 -10.43
C ASP A 107 22.76 -3.05 -9.12
N LEU A 108 21.75 -2.19 -9.16
CA LEU A 108 20.90 -1.88 -8.00
C LEU A 108 20.11 -3.09 -7.55
N ALA A 109 19.46 -3.81 -8.46
CA ALA A 109 18.71 -5.02 -8.11
C ALA A 109 19.63 -6.09 -7.52
N LYS A 110 20.82 -6.29 -8.11
CA LYS A 110 21.81 -7.23 -7.59
C LYS A 110 22.32 -6.83 -6.21
N SER A 111 22.62 -5.56 -5.96
CA SER A 111 23.14 -5.11 -4.66
C SER A 111 22.07 -5.15 -3.56
N TYR A 112 20.83 -4.76 -3.87
CA TYR A 112 19.76 -4.66 -2.89
C TYR A 112 19.08 -6.00 -2.60
N ILE A 113 18.84 -6.83 -3.64
CA ILE A 113 17.96 -8.01 -3.57
C ILE A 113 18.75 -9.32 -3.49
N SER A 114 19.94 -9.41 -4.12
CA SER A 114 20.65 -10.68 -4.23
C SER A 114 20.93 -11.33 -2.87
N GLY A 115 20.76 -12.65 -2.80
CA GLY A 115 20.91 -13.43 -1.56
C GLY A 115 19.76 -13.28 -0.55
N LYS A 116 18.74 -12.46 -0.83
CA LYS A 116 17.58 -12.28 0.05
C LYS A 116 16.32 -12.89 -0.59
N LYS A 117 15.52 -13.60 0.21
CA LYS A 117 14.13 -13.89 -0.17
C LYS A 117 13.30 -12.61 -0.12
N VAL A 118 12.48 -12.41 -1.14
CA VAL A 118 11.66 -11.20 -1.32
C VAL A 118 10.20 -11.49 -1.02
N PHE A 119 9.56 -10.60 -0.26
CA PHE A 119 8.13 -10.63 -0.03
C PHE A 119 7.48 -9.29 -0.37
N GLY A 120 6.18 -9.32 -0.60
CA GLY A 120 5.36 -8.13 -0.82
C GLY A 120 3.89 -8.43 -0.56
N ILE A 121 3.11 -7.38 -0.36
CA ILE A 121 1.69 -7.49 -0.04
C ILE A 121 0.89 -7.45 -1.33
N LEU A 122 0.04 -8.45 -1.55
CA LEU A 122 -0.88 -8.52 -2.68
C LEU A 122 -2.29 -8.17 -2.21
N ARG A 123 -2.86 -7.13 -2.80
CA ARG A 123 -4.13 -6.50 -2.42
C ARG A 123 -5.19 -6.72 -3.49
N ASN A 124 -6.45 -6.88 -3.09
CA ASN A 124 -7.55 -6.90 -4.06
C ASN A 124 -7.58 -5.57 -4.86
N PRO A 125 -7.62 -5.59 -6.21
CA PRO A 125 -7.61 -4.36 -7.01
C PRO A 125 -8.71 -3.36 -6.66
N TYR A 126 -9.93 -3.81 -6.36
CA TYR A 126 -10.99 -2.90 -5.93
C TYR A 126 -10.64 -2.21 -4.62
N GLU A 127 -10.22 -3.00 -3.64
CA GLU A 127 -9.91 -2.53 -2.31
C GLU A 127 -8.72 -1.53 -2.35
N ARG A 128 -7.74 -1.78 -3.23
CA ARG A 128 -6.64 -0.86 -3.54
C ARG A 128 -7.11 0.46 -4.15
N LEU A 129 -7.92 0.40 -5.21
CA LEU A 129 -8.42 1.59 -5.91
C LEU A 129 -9.38 2.42 -5.04
N ILE A 130 -10.22 1.75 -4.26
CA ILE A 130 -11.10 2.41 -3.28
C ILE A 130 -10.27 3.09 -2.21
N ALA A 131 -9.17 2.50 -1.77
CA ALA A 131 -8.26 3.17 -0.87
C ALA A 131 -7.60 4.40 -1.51
N MET A 132 -7.13 4.31 -2.75
CA MET A 132 -6.66 5.50 -3.48
C MET A 132 -7.72 6.60 -3.49
N PHE A 133 -8.97 6.23 -3.77
CA PHE A 133 -10.10 7.16 -3.76
C PHE A 133 -10.28 7.78 -2.39
N ARG A 134 -10.37 6.99 -1.32
CA ARG A 134 -10.59 7.51 0.03
C ARG A 134 -9.47 8.45 0.51
N GLY A 135 -8.22 8.16 0.16
CA GLY A 135 -7.07 9.00 0.51
C GLY A 135 -7.04 10.34 -0.23
N GLY A 136 -7.48 10.37 -1.49
CA GLY A 136 -7.69 11.62 -2.24
C GLY A 136 -6.44 12.44 -2.57
N TYR A 137 -5.25 11.85 -2.51
CA TYR A 137 -3.98 12.54 -2.74
C TYR A 137 -3.71 12.73 -4.24
N SER A 138 -3.90 13.93 -4.79
CA SER A 138 -3.81 14.19 -6.23
C SER A 138 -2.52 13.68 -6.89
N GLN A 139 -1.38 13.76 -6.21
CA GLN A 139 -0.07 13.31 -6.72
C GLN A 139 0.20 11.80 -6.52
N TYR A 140 -0.67 11.10 -5.82
CA TYR A 140 -0.52 9.70 -5.44
C TYR A 140 -1.88 9.03 -5.53
N GLY A 141 -2.29 8.56 -6.71
CA GLY A 141 -3.57 7.87 -6.91
C GLY A 141 -4.86 8.72 -6.76
N GLY A 142 -4.76 10.05 -6.59
CA GLY A 142 -5.94 10.91 -6.37
C GLY A 142 -6.84 11.07 -7.60
N PHE A 143 -8.06 11.55 -7.34
CA PHE A 143 -9.13 11.71 -8.33
C PHE A 143 -9.57 13.17 -8.41
N PRO A 144 -10.22 13.59 -9.51
CA PRO A 144 -10.86 14.89 -9.59
C PRO A 144 -11.76 15.19 -8.38
N ALA A 145 -11.60 16.36 -7.77
CA ALA A 145 -12.22 16.70 -6.47
C ALA A 145 -13.75 16.59 -6.44
N HIS A 146 -14.43 16.69 -7.59
CA HIS A 146 -15.87 16.56 -7.66
C HIS A 146 -16.37 15.15 -7.29
N PHE A 147 -15.57 14.10 -7.52
CA PHE A 147 -15.95 12.75 -7.10
C PHE A 147 -15.92 12.60 -5.57
N HIS A 148 -14.89 13.16 -4.91
CA HIS A 148 -14.77 13.16 -3.44
C HIS A 148 -15.89 13.92 -2.77
N LYS A 149 -16.32 15.05 -3.33
CA LYS A 149 -17.40 15.87 -2.79
C LYS A 149 -18.69 15.07 -2.54
N PHE A 150 -18.96 14.07 -3.39
CA PHE A 150 -20.15 13.23 -3.30
C PHE A 150 -19.84 11.77 -2.94
N CYS A 151 -18.59 11.46 -2.61
CA CYS A 151 -18.12 10.09 -2.43
C CYS A 151 -18.51 9.14 -3.57
N ASP A 152 -18.50 9.64 -4.82
CA ASP A 152 -18.84 8.87 -6.02
C ASP A 152 -17.66 8.02 -6.48
N VAL A 153 -17.41 6.93 -5.74
CA VAL A 153 -16.32 6.01 -6.06
C VAL A 153 -16.55 5.28 -7.39
N ASN A 154 -17.81 4.98 -7.74
CA ASN A 154 -18.13 4.28 -8.98
C ASN A 154 -17.79 5.14 -10.20
N GLY A 155 -18.26 6.40 -10.23
CA GLY A 155 -17.92 7.36 -11.28
C GLY A 155 -16.42 7.63 -11.36
N ALA A 156 -15.76 7.77 -10.21
CA ALA A 156 -14.32 7.98 -10.13
C ALA A 156 -13.51 6.84 -10.76
N LEU A 157 -13.88 5.59 -10.48
CA LEU A 157 -13.21 4.42 -11.05
C LEU A 157 -13.53 4.24 -12.54
N LYS A 158 -14.76 4.53 -13.00
CA LYS A 158 -15.05 4.54 -14.45
C LYS A 158 -14.16 5.54 -15.19
N TRP A 159 -14.07 6.77 -14.68
CA TRP A 159 -13.22 7.81 -15.24
C TRP A 159 -11.75 7.35 -15.32
N LEU A 160 -11.21 6.82 -14.22
CA LEU A 160 -9.83 6.35 -14.16
C LEU A 160 -9.58 5.19 -15.12
N MET A 161 -10.44 4.18 -15.12
CA MET A 161 -10.25 2.99 -15.96
C MET A 161 -10.30 3.36 -17.44
N HIS A 162 -11.26 4.17 -17.86
CA HIS A 162 -11.30 4.67 -19.24
C HIS A 162 -10.03 5.44 -19.58
N GLY A 163 -9.54 6.31 -18.69
CA GLY A 163 -8.30 7.05 -18.88
C GLY A 163 -7.06 6.16 -19.00
N LEU A 164 -6.96 5.11 -18.19
CA LEU A 164 -5.85 4.16 -18.25
C LEU A 164 -5.89 3.33 -19.55
N MET A 165 -7.07 2.90 -19.97
CA MET A 165 -7.23 2.06 -21.16
C MET A 165 -7.10 2.83 -22.48
N ASN A 166 -7.51 4.11 -22.51
CA ASN A 166 -7.34 4.96 -23.70
C ASN A 166 -6.02 5.75 -23.71
N GLY A 167 -5.22 5.65 -22.63
CA GLY A 167 -3.91 6.26 -22.50
C GLY A 167 -3.90 7.74 -22.09
N THR A 168 -5.04 8.35 -21.76
CA THR A 168 -5.06 9.72 -21.22
C THR A 168 -4.56 9.80 -19.78
N VAL A 169 -4.62 8.68 -19.05
CA VAL A 169 -3.92 8.48 -17.78
C VAL A 169 -2.77 7.50 -18.04
N GLY A 170 -1.53 7.97 -17.87
CA GLY A 170 -0.36 7.12 -18.06
C GLY A 170 -0.28 6.01 -17.00
N LYS A 171 0.13 4.81 -17.41
CA LYS A 171 0.34 3.67 -16.49
C LYS A 171 1.28 3.99 -15.32
N TYR A 172 2.29 4.83 -15.55
CA TYR A 172 3.26 5.25 -14.54
C TYR A 172 2.89 6.56 -13.85
N ALA A 173 1.72 7.13 -14.17
CA ALA A 173 1.23 8.35 -13.55
C ALA A 173 1.04 8.18 -12.04
N SER A 174 0.99 9.31 -11.35
CA SER A 174 0.73 9.39 -9.91
C SER A 174 1.64 8.43 -9.12
N GLN A 175 2.93 8.42 -9.47
CA GLN A 175 3.99 7.64 -8.83
C GLN A 175 3.78 6.13 -8.92
N CYS A 176 3.44 5.65 -10.12
CA CYS A 176 3.28 4.23 -10.41
C CYS A 176 2.17 3.54 -9.60
N THR A 177 1.25 4.32 -9.02
CA THR A 177 0.15 3.78 -8.20
C THR A 177 -0.83 2.95 -9.00
N PHE A 178 -0.92 3.17 -10.32
CA PHE A 178 -1.81 2.43 -11.20
C PHE A 178 -1.18 1.20 -11.87
N ILE A 179 0.10 0.89 -11.60
CA ILE A 179 0.71 -0.34 -12.14
C ILE A 179 0.01 -1.57 -11.51
N PRO A 180 -0.39 -2.57 -12.32
CA PRO A 180 -0.80 -3.89 -11.83
C PRO A 180 0.26 -4.51 -10.91
N GLN A 181 -0.18 -5.00 -9.75
CA GLN A 181 0.69 -5.53 -8.71
C GLN A 181 1.45 -6.77 -9.20
N ALA A 182 0.90 -7.52 -10.14
CA ALA A 182 1.54 -8.67 -10.76
C ALA A 182 2.93 -8.35 -11.32
N GLU A 183 3.14 -7.11 -11.79
CA GLU A 183 4.43 -6.69 -12.34
C GLU A 183 5.56 -6.66 -11.31
N TYR A 184 5.23 -6.55 -10.02
CA TYR A 184 6.23 -6.60 -8.93
C TYR A 184 6.67 -8.03 -8.62
N PHE A 185 5.97 -9.05 -9.12
CA PHE A 185 6.29 -10.47 -8.97
C PHE A 185 7.09 -11.01 -10.17
N GLU A 186 7.22 -10.23 -11.23
CA GLU A 186 7.87 -10.65 -12.47
C GLU A 186 9.40 -10.43 -12.44
N GLY A 187 10.09 -11.20 -13.27
CA GLY A 187 11.54 -11.11 -13.47
C GLY A 187 12.36 -11.79 -12.38
N PRO A 188 13.70 -11.80 -12.52
CA PRO A 188 14.61 -12.55 -11.64
C PRO A 188 14.65 -12.03 -10.20
N TYR A 189 14.19 -10.80 -9.97
CA TYR A 189 14.17 -10.14 -8.66
C TYR A 189 12.76 -9.83 -8.17
N GLY A 190 11.73 -10.43 -8.79
CA GLY A 190 10.34 -10.25 -8.39
C GLY A 190 10.05 -10.81 -7.00
N ILE A 191 8.91 -10.40 -6.44
CA ILE A 191 8.39 -10.91 -5.17
C ILE A 191 8.18 -12.43 -5.25
N GLN A 192 8.71 -13.15 -4.24
CA GLN A 192 8.62 -14.60 -4.15
C GLN A 192 7.53 -15.05 -3.18
N ILE A 193 7.30 -14.27 -2.13
CA ILE A 193 6.32 -14.56 -1.07
C ILE A 193 5.24 -13.47 -1.10
N ALA A 194 4.02 -13.86 -1.48
CA ALA A 194 2.86 -12.98 -1.42
C ALA A 194 2.27 -12.99 0.00
N VAL A 195 2.10 -11.81 0.58
CA VAL A 195 1.34 -11.60 1.82
C VAL A 195 -0.08 -11.18 1.46
N ASP A 196 -1.07 -11.87 2.02
CA ASP A 196 -2.47 -11.59 1.75
C ASP A 196 -2.94 -10.33 2.48
N ASN A 197 -3.28 -9.29 1.74
CA ASN A 197 -3.76 -8.04 2.33
C ASN A 197 -5.10 -8.19 3.06
N LEU A 198 -5.95 -9.15 2.68
CA LEU A 198 -7.29 -9.31 3.25
C LEU A 198 -7.25 -9.55 4.77
N TYR A 199 -6.20 -10.23 5.24
CA TYR A 199 -5.96 -10.53 6.65
C TYR A 199 -4.78 -9.74 7.23
N PHE A 200 -4.53 -8.53 6.73
CA PHE A 200 -3.51 -7.65 7.30
C PHE A 200 -3.97 -7.10 8.67
N PRO A 201 -3.11 -7.06 9.72
CA PRO A 201 -1.68 -7.37 9.69
C PRO A 201 -1.33 -8.84 10.01
N GLU A 202 -2.29 -9.68 10.38
CA GLU A 202 -2.03 -11.06 10.83
C GLU A 202 -1.31 -11.92 9.80
N SER A 203 -1.68 -11.82 8.52
CA SER A 203 -1.02 -12.55 7.42
C SER A 203 0.46 -12.17 7.30
N LEU A 204 0.78 -10.87 7.42
CA LEU A 204 2.14 -10.36 7.42
C LEU A 204 2.90 -10.89 8.65
N ASN A 205 2.33 -10.73 9.83
CA ASN A 205 2.97 -11.10 11.09
C ASN A 205 3.25 -12.60 11.19
N ARG A 206 2.36 -13.44 10.64
CA ARG A 206 2.60 -14.88 10.50
C ARG A 206 3.81 -15.17 9.64
N MET A 207 3.93 -14.51 8.49
CA MET A 207 5.09 -14.65 7.59
C MET A 207 6.38 -14.15 8.25
N LEU A 208 6.35 -12.97 8.89
CA LEU A 208 7.51 -12.42 9.59
C LEU A 208 7.98 -13.32 10.74
N THR A 209 7.05 -13.82 11.55
CA THR A 209 7.36 -14.73 12.67
C THR A 209 7.98 -16.03 12.16
N TYR A 210 7.40 -16.64 11.13
CA TYR A 210 7.91 -17.87 10.53
C TYR A 210 9.36 -17.71 10.01
N ASN A 211 9.74 -16.49 9.62
CA ASN A 211 11.07 -16.21 9.08
C ASN A 211 12.01 -15.50 10.07
N GLY A 212 11.70 -15.48 11.36
CA GLY A 212 12.57 -14.90 12.39
C GLY A 212 12.70 -13.38 12.33
N LEU A 213 11.65 -12.68 11.90
CA LEU A 213 11.59 -11.21 11.75
C LEU A 213 10.64 -10.57 12.76
N GLN A 214 10.62 -11.07 14.00
CA GLN A 214 9.72 -10.61 15.06
C GLN A 214 9.95 -9.14 15.43
N SER A 215 11.14 -8.59 15.17
CA SER A 215 11.40 -7.16 15.37
C SER A 215 10.59 -6.27 14.43
N ALA A 216 10.06 -6.79 13.32
CA ALA A 216 9.34 -6.02 12.30
C ALA A 216 7.81 -6.25 12.30
N LEU A 217 7.26 -6.89 13.35
CA LEU A 217 5.80 -7.13 13.44
C LEU A 217 5.03 -5.81 13.43
N VAL A 218 3.87 -5.84 12.78
CA VAL A 218 2.95 -4.69 12.65
C VAL A 218 1.76 -4.89 13.56
N GLU A 219 1.53 -3.95 14.46
CA GLU A 219 0.33 -3.91 15.30
C GLU A 219 -0.78 -3.07 14.66
N GLN A 220 -2.04 -3.32 15.02
CA GLN A 220 -3.18 -2.58 14.45
C GLN A 220 -3.13 -1.08 14.74
N ASN A 221 -2.57 -0.67 15.87
CA ASN A 221 -2.44 0.72 16.31
C ASN A 221 -1.38 1.52 15.53
N VAL A 222 -0.59 0.88 14.66
CA VAL A 222 0.44 1.55 13.86
C VAL A 222 0.17 1.50 12.36
N ILE A 223 -0.99 0.98 11.98
CA ILE A 223 -1.41 0.93 10.58
C ILE A 223 -1.71 2.35 10.10
N LEU A 224 -0.94 2.81 9.12
CA LEU A 224 -1.09 4.09 8.44
C LEU A 224 -2.25 4.00 7.45
N GLN A 225 -3.46 3.92 8.00
CA GLN A 225 -4.70 3.87 7.24
C GLN A 225 -5.15 5.27 6.83
N ILE A 226 -5.76 5.33 5.67
CA ILE A 226 -6.36 6.52 5.09
C ILE A 226 -7.79 6.73 5.60
N THR A 227 -8.24 7.96 5.62
CA THR A 227 -9.61 8.35 6.00
C THR A 227 -10.20 9.26 4.95
N GLY A 228 -11.53 9.24 4.83
CA GLY A 228 -12.28 9.96 3.79
C GLY A 228 -13.24 9.02 3.10
N CYS A 229 -14.49 9.43 2.91
CA CYS A 229 -15.55 8.61 2.31
C CYS A 229 -15.61 7.16 2.86
N ASN A 230 -15.42 6.96 4.18
CA ASN A 230 -15.21 5.63 4.78
C ASN A 230 -16.36 4.62 4.55
N ASN A 231 -17.54 5.09 4.11
CA ASN A 231 -18.70 4.25 3.80
C ASN A 231 -18.76 3.76 2.34
N VAL A 232 -17.75 4.06 1.51
CA VAL A 232 -17.64 3.51 0.15
C VAL A 232 -16.77 2.26 0.12
N TRP A 233 -17.19 1.24 -0.63
CA TRP A 233 -16.47 -0.04 -0.73
C TRP A 233 -16.81 -0.81 -2.02
N ALA A 234 -16.29 -2.03 -2.17
CA ALA A 234 -16.41 -2.81 -3.41
C ALA A 234 -17.85 -3.10 -3.85
N ALA A 235 -18.82 -3.13 -2.92
CA ALA A 235 -20.23 -3.34 -3.27
C ALA A 235 -20.92 -2.10 -3.84
N ASP A 236 -20.31 -0.91 -3.74
CA ASP A 236 -20.84 0.31 -4.37
C ASP A 236 -20.45 0.43 -5.85
N LEU A 237 -19.65 -0.51 -6.35
CA LEU A 237 -19.25 -0.58 -7.75
C LEU A 237 -20.29 -1.38 -8.54
N ASP A 238 -20.77 -0.81 -9.64
CA ASP A 238 -21.62 -1.52 -10.58
C ASP A 238 -20.85 -2.57 -11.40
N ALA A 239 -21.58 -3.41 -12.13
CA ALA A 239 -21.00 -4.50 -12.92
C ALA A 239 -20.03 -3.97 -13.98
N ASP A 240 -20.37 -2.87 -14.65
CA ASP A 240 -19.52 -2.27 -15.69
C ASP A 240 -18.19 -1.80 -15.10
N THR A 241 -18.21 -1.08 -13.97
CA THR A 241 -16.98 -0.66 -13.27
C THR A 241 -16.14 -1.86 -12.86
N LYS A 242 -16.77 -2.91 -12.33
CA LYS A 242 -16.07 -4.13 -11.93
C LYS A 242 -15.39 -4.80 -13.11
N ASP A 243 -16.06 -4.86 -14.26
CA ASP A 243 -15.53 -5.45 -15.47
C ASP A 243 -14.38 -4.60 -16.06
N LEU A 244 -14.47 -3.27 -16.04
CA LEU A 244 -13.39 -2.36 -16.45
C LEU A 244 -12.12 -2.55 -15.59
N VAL A 245 -12.27 -2.59 -14.26
CA VAL A 245 -11.15 -2.82 -13.34
C VAL A 245 -10.56 -4.22 -13.54
N HIS A 246 -11.41 -5.25 -13.69
CA HIS A 246 -10.95 -6.61 -13.96
C HIS A 246 -10.19 -6.70 -15.28
N GLN A 247 -10.64 -6.01 -16.33
CA GLN A 247 -9.94 -5.97 -17.62
C GLN A 247 -8.52 -5.41 -17.48
N TYR A 248 -8.34 -4.29 -16.76
CA TYR A 248 -7.02 -3.67 -16.60
C TYR A 248 -6.12 -4.43 -15.62
N PHE A 249 -6.67 -4.89 -14.50
CA PHE A 249 -5.94 -5.58 -13.41
C PHE A 249 -6.09 -7.11 -13.46
N LYS A 250 -6.37 -7.70 -14.63
CA LYS A 250 -6.65 -9.13 -14.76
C LYS A 250 -5.57 -10.01 -14.12
N ALA A 251 -4.30 -9.68 -14.35
CA ALA A 251 -3.16 -10.42 -13.82
C ALA A 251 -3.11 -10.40 -12.27
N ASP A 252 -3.58 -9.33 -11.63
CA ASP A 252 -3.66 -9.25 -10.17
C ASP A 252 -4.75 -10.19 -9.63
N PHE A 253 -5.92 -10.24 -10.29
CA PHE A 253 -6.99 -11.18 -9.92
C PHE A 253 -6.58 -12.63 -10.14
N ASP A 254 -5.94 -12.95 -11.27
CA ASP A 254 -5.40 -14.28 -11.53
C ASP A 254 -4.40 -14.69 -10.43
N MET A 255 -3.55 -13.75 -9.99
CA MET A 255 -2.59 -13.99 -8.92
C MET A 255 -3.26 -14.21 -7.56
N LEU A 256 -4.30 -13.44 -7.23
CA LEU A 256 -5.09 -13.65 -6.00
C LEU A 256 -5.75 -15.03 -5.98
N CYS A 257 -6.31 -15.48 -7.11
CA CYS A 257 -6.86 -16.82 -7.26
C CYS A 257 -5.78 -17.89 -7.05
N GLN A 258 -4.64 -17.77 -7.72
CA GLN A 258 -3.55 -18.75 -7.64
C GLN A 258 -2.90 -18.83 -6.25
N ARG A 259 -2.75 -17.69 -5.56
CA ARG A 259 -2.01 -17.61 -4.28
C ARG A 259 -2.91 -17.86 -3.07
N PHE A 260 -4.16 -17.41 -3.12
CA PHE A 260 -5.06 -17.38 -1.95
C PHE A 260 -6.44 -18.01 -2.21
N GLY A 261 -6.73 -18.46 -3.44
CA GLY A 261 -8.01 -19.07 -3.79
C GLY A 261 -9.15 -18.08 -4.05
N TYR A 262 -8.86 -16.77 -4.10
CA TYR A 262 -9.85 -15.73 -4.37
C TYR A 262 -10.13 -15.62 -5.88
N CYS A 263 -10.93 -16.54 -6.40
CA CYS A 263 -11.17 -16.67 -7.85
C CYS A 263 -12.43 -15.94 -8.34
N ASP A 264 -13.33 -15.55 -7.43
CA ASP A 264 -14.47 -14.70 -7.80
C ASP A 264 -14.02 -13.24 -7.88
N TYR A 265 -13.73 -12.78 -9.09
CA TYR A 265 -13.36 -11.38 -9.32
C TYR A 265 -14.51 -10.41 -9.03
N ARG A 266 -15.75 -10.85 -8.79
CA ARG A 266 -16.86 -9.95 -8.42
C ARG A 266 -17.10 -9.86 -6.93
N ALA A 267 -16.38 -10.64 -6.12
CA ALA A 267 -16.51 -10.65 -4.68
C ALA A 267 -16.28 -9.25 -4.08
N ASN A 268 -17.14 -8.88 -3.13
CA ASN A 268 -17.00 -7.64 -2.38
C ASN A 268 -16.07 -7.87 -1.19
N THR A 269 -14.97 -7.12 -1.14
CA THR A 269 -13.99 -7.23 -0.05
C THR A 269 -13.76 -5.89 0.64
N CYS A 270 -13.49 -5.97 1.94
CA CYS A 270 -12.91 -4.90 2.76
C CYS A 270 -11.86 -5.53 3.69
N LEU A 271 -11.15 -4.73 4.48
CA LEU A 271 -10.11 -5.25 5.39
C LEU A 271 -10.65 -5.32 6.82
N PRO A 272 -11.15 -6.49 7.28
CA PRO A 272 -11.87 -6.57 8.54
C PRO A 272 -10.99 -6.26 9.75
N GLN A 273 -9.68 -6.52 9.68
CA GLN A 273 -8.74 -6.30 10.78
C GLN A 273 -8.10 -4.91 10.77
N VAL A 274 -8.50 -4.03 9.84
CA VAL A 274 -7.99 -2.66 9.78
C VAL A 274 -9.12 -1.69 10.11
N PRO A 275 -9.07 -0.97 11.25
CA PRO A 275 -10.11 -0.04 11.65
C PRO A 275 -10.48 0.96 10.53
N GLY A 276 -11.75 1.25 10.35
CA GLY A 276 -12.22 2.17 9.30
C GLY A 276 -12.04 1.70 7.86
N MET A 277 -11.57 0.47 7.60
CA MET A 277 -11.42 -0.06 6.23
C MET A 277 -12.61 -0.90 5.73
N CYS A 278 -13.59 -1.18 6.59
CA CYS A 278 -14.88 -1.70 6.21
C CYS A 278 -15.96 -0.64 6.46
N PRO A 279 -17.00 -0.56 5.61
CA PRO A 279 -18.00 0.49 5.72
C PRO A 279 -18.98 0.22 6.86
N ASP A 280 -19.24 1.24 7.68
CA ASP A 280 -20.11 1.13 8.85
C ASP A 280 -21.57 0.81 8.48
N LYS A 281 -21.99 1.09 7.24
CA LYS A 281 -23.33 0.72 6.74
C LYS A 281 -23.55 -0.79 6.60
N ALA A 282 -22.48 -1.59 6.45
CA ALA A 282 -22.57 -3.04 6.24
C ALA A 282 -21.84 -3.86 7.32
N PHE A 283 -20.95 -3.23 8.08
CA PHE A 283 -20.15 -3.90 9.11
C PHE A 283 -20.16 -3.11 10.42
N ALA A 284 -19.89 -3.80 11.51
CA ALA A 284 -19.67 -3.22 12.83
C ALA A 284 -18.31 -3.68 13.37
N TRP A 285 -17.55 -2.79 13.98
CA TRP A 285 -16.31 -3.15 14.65
C TRP A 285 -16.60 -3.95 15.92
N ASN A 286 -15.97 -5.10 16.08
CA ASN A 286 -16.03 -5.91 17.28
C ASN A 286 -14.76 -5.71 18.10
N GLU A 287 -14.88 -5.05 19.26
CA GLU A 287 -13.74 -4.73 20.12
C GLU A 287 -13.05 -5.95 20.73
N VAL A 288 -13.76 -7.07 20.91
CA VAL A 288 -13.20 -8.30 21.49
C VAL A 288 -12.38 -9.05 20.44
N LEU A 289 -12.92 -9.18 19.23
CA LEU A 289 -12.26 -9.87 18.12
C LEU A 289 -11.25 -8.98 17.39
N LYS A 290 -11.25 -7.67 17.68
CA LYS A 290 -10.45 -6.65 17.00
C LYS A 290 -10.57 -6.72 15.48
N GLN A 291 -11.82 -6.90 15.01
CA GLN A 291 -12.14 -6.94 13.59
C GLN A 291 -13.59 -6.54 13.32
N TYR A 292 -13.87 -6.14 12.08
CA TYR A 292 -15.22 -5.92 11.58
C TYR A 292 -15.97 -7.25 11.40
N VAL A 293 -17.23 -7.25 11.82
CA VAL A 293 -18.20 -8.32 11.58
C VAL A 293 -19.37 -7.77 10.75
N PRO A 294 -19.98 -8.59 9.86
CA PRO A 294 -21.17 -8.17 9.11
C PRO A 294 -22.29 -7.73 10.06
N ARG A 295 -23.01 -6.68 9.69
CA ARG A 295 -24.28 -6.34 10.35
C ARG A 295 -25.35 -7.35 9.91
N SER A 296 -26.11 -7.83 10.89
CA SER A 296 -27.32 -8.62 10.68
C SER A 296 -28.46 -7.78 10.13
#